data_AF-A0A7S4SWW9-F1
#
_entry.id   AF-A0A7S4SWW9-F1
#
_cell.length_a   1.000
_cell.length_b   1.000
_cell.length_c   1.000
_cell.angle_alpha   90.00
_cell.angle_beta   90.00
_cell.angle_gamma   90.00
#
_symmetry.space_group_name_H-M   'P 1'
#
loop_
_entity.id
_entity.type
_entity.pdbx_description
1 polymer ?
#
loop_
_entity_poly.entity_id
_entity_poly.type
_entity_poly.pdbx_seq_one_letter_code
_entity_poly.pdbx_strand_id
1 'polypeptide(L)'
;EVLLSRMSSSYDATYRATCLRILNDGLSGHIVRISALSLSTVAGSWHVESKERGYTSLRHRRNLENHCSDDVVLSLLDGVRRAGVPLCKRYYTLKKKILKVTQNLKKFTWSDRNAPIDIPADEEKTMTTDEILGLTDDNNNGNSATTNTTTTTTEATTTTEATRTIEETATIEAATPPPTKIEDDTDEPSPPSTTTTEAT
;
A
#
# COMPACT_ATOMS: atom_id res chain seq x y z
N GLU A 1 -7.98 -9.90 -11.81
CA GLU A 1 -7.26 -10.50 -10.64
C GLU A 1 -6.33 -11.66 -10.99
N VAL A 2 -6.58 -12.41 -12.06
CA VAL A 2 -5.82 -13.64 -12.40
C VAL A 2 -4.32 -13.39 -12.67
N LEU A 3 -3.92 -12.27 -13.27
CA LEU A 3 -2.53 -12.06 -13.71
C LEU A 3 -1.52 -11.91 -12.54
N LEU A 4 -1.88 -11.14 -11.49
CA LEU A 4 -1.00 -10.94 -10.34
C LEU A 4 -0.87 -12.20 -9.49
N SER A 5 -1.99 -12.92 -9.26
CA SER A 5 -1.97 -14.20 -8.57
C SER A 5 -1.08 -15.21 -9.28
N ARG A 6 -1.18 -15.29 -10.61
CA ARG A 6 -0.38 -16.22 -11.42
C ARG A 6 1.10 -15.84 -11.49
N MET A 7 1.45 -14.56 -11.36
CA MET A 7 2.84 -14.12 -11.27
C MET A 7 3.53 -14.63 -9.99
N SER A 8 2.81 -14.73 -8.88
CA SER A 8 3.35 -15.13 -7.58
C SER A 8 3.21 -16.63 -7.28
N SER A 9 2.24 -17.31 -7.91
CA SER A 9 1.96 -18.74 -7.66
C SER A 9 2.53 -19.70 -8.72
N SER A 10 2.86 -19.21 -9.92
CA SER A 10 3.34 -20.10 -10.99
C SER A 10 4.78 -20.57 -10.76
N TYR A 11 5.00 -21.88 -10.89
CA TYR A 11 6.33 -22.50 -10.85
C TYR A 11 7.14 -22.29 -12.15
N ASP A 12 6.48 -22.04 -13.28
CA ASP A 12 7.16 -21.81 -14.57
C ASP A 12 7.72 -20.39 -14.67
N ALA A 13 9.05 -20.30 -14.85
CA ALA A 13 9.77 -19.04 -14.98
C ALA A 13 9.41 -18.27 -16.26
N THR A 14 9.13 -18.96 -17.36
CA THR A 14 8.86 -18.29 -18.65
C THR A 14 7.47 -17.63 -18.65
N TYR A 15 6.49 -18.31 -18.06
CA TYR A 15 5.16 -17.76 -17.83
C TYR A 15 5.20 -16.53 -16.91
N ARG A 16 5.93 -16.59 -15.78
CA ARG A 16 6.11 -15.42 -14.88
C ARG A 16 6.72 -14.22 -15.60
N ALA A 17 7.74 -14.46 -16.43
CA ALA A 17 8.38 -13.40 -17.22
C ALA A 17 7.43 -12.76 -18.22
N THR A 18 6.59 -13.58 -18.86
CA THR A 18 5.58 -13.10 -19.82
C THR A 18 4.51 -12.27 -19.12
N CYS A 19 3.98 -12.72 -17.98
CA CYS A 19 3.01 -11.96 -17.20
C CYS A 19 3.57 -10.60 -16.75
N LEU A 20 4.81 -10.57 -16.25
CA LEU A 20 5.45 -9.33 -15.83
C LEU A 20 5.66 -8.39 -17.02
N ARG A 21 6.06 -8.91 -18.17
CA ARG A 21 6.24 -8.11 -19.40
C ARG A 21 4.93 -7.46 -19.82
N ILE A 22 3.84 -8.23 -19.89
CA ILE A 22 2.51 -7.72 -20.24
C ILE A 22 2.08 -6.60 -19.27
N LEU A 23 2.32 -6.79 -17.97
CA LEU A 23 2.02 -5.77 -16.96
C LEU A 23 2.86 -4.50 -17.17
N ASN A 24 4.15 -4.64 -17.42
CA ASN A 24 5.05 -3.51 -17.65
C ASN A 24 4.69 -2.76 -18.94
N ASP A 25 4.38 -3.49 -20.02
CA ASP A 25 3.97 -2.90 -21.30
C ASP A 25 2.64 -2.15 -21.14
N GLY A 26 1.69 -2.69 -20.37
CA GLY A 26 0.43 -2.02 -20.07
C GLY A 26 0.58 -0.74 -19.23
N LEU A 27 1.57 -0.68 -18.33
CA LEU A 27 1.89 0.53 -17.55
C LEU A 27 2.73 1.55 -18.34
N SER A 28 3.28 1.16 -19.49
CA SER A 28 4.13 2.01 -20.32
C SER A 28 3.32 3.02 -21.16
N GLY A 29 4.01 3.93 -21.85
CA GLY A 29 3.38 4.87 -22.79
C GLY A 29 2.61 6.01 -22.10
N HIS A 30 1.33 6.16 -22.45
CA HIS A 30 0.50 7.31 -22.03
C HIS A 30 0.27 7.37 -20.52
N ILE A 31 0.18 6.22 -19.84
CA ILE A 31 -0.01 6.17 -18.39
C ILE A 31 1.19 6.76 -17.66
N VAL A 32 2.42 6.49 -18.13
CA VAL A 32 3.64 7.09 -17.56
C VAL A 32 3.60 8.61 -17.70
N ARG A 33 3.16 9.13 -18.86
CA ARG A 33 3.09 10.58 -19.07
C ARG A 33 2.07 11.25 -18.17
N ILE A 34 0.86 10.69 -18.06
CA ILE A 34 -0.22 11.24 -17.23
C ILE A 34 0.14 11.12 -15.74
N SER A 35 0.70 9.99 -15.31
CA SER A 35 1.16 9.80 -13.92
C SER A 35 2.32 10.73 -13.58
N ALA A 36 3.28 10.94 -14.48
CA ALA A 36 4.37 11.90 -14.26
C ALA A 36 3.85 13.35 -14.17
N LEU A 37 2.91 13.74 -15.05
CA LEU A 37 2.31 15.07 -15.02
C LEU A 37 1.49 15.30 -13.74
N SER A 38 0.64 14.36 -13.37
CA SER A 38 -0.17 14.43 -12.14
C SER A 38 0.70 14.39 -10.88
N LEU A 39 1.76 13.58 -10.85
CA LEU A 39 2.72 13.58 -9.75
C LEU A 39 3.47 14.93 -9.67
N SER A 40 3.84 15.50 -10.81
CA SER A 40 4.51 16.80 -10.88
C SER A 40 3.64 17.93 -10.35
N THR A 41 2.35 17.95 -10.67
CA THR A 41 1.43 19.02 -10.19
C THR A 41 1.21 18.91 -8.69
N VAL A 42 1.01 17.71 -8.15
CA VAL A 42 0.86 17.49 -6.70
C VAL A 42 2.16 17.80 -5.95
N ALA A 43 3.30 17.32 -6.45
CA ALA A 43 4.60 17.60 -5.84
C ALA A 43 4.93 19.10 -5.87
N GLY A 44 4.61 19.79 -6.97
CA GLY A 44 4.75 21.23 -7.09
C GLY A 44 3.89 21.99 -6.09
N SER A 45 2.61 21.62 -5.96
CA SER A 45 1.71 22.20 -4.96
C SER A 45 2.26 22.06 -3.53
N TRP A 46 2.75 20.88 -3.16
CA TRP A 46 3.35 20.67 -1.84
C TRP A 46 4.64 21.47 -1.64
N HIS A 47 5.43 21.65 -2.70
CA HIS A 47 6.64 22.46 -2.64
C HIS A 47 6.34 23.94 -2.42
N VAL A 48 5.36 24.49 -3.13
CA VAL A 48 4.90 25.88 -2.95
C VAL A 48 4.41 26.09 -1.52
N GLU A 49 3.51 25.23 -1.03
CA GLU A 49 2.99 25.33 0.33
C GLU A 49 4.11 25.21 1.38
N SER A 50 5.04 24.29 1.19
CA SER A 50 6.16 24.10 2.13
C SER A 50 7.08 25.32 2.18
N LYS A 51 7.28 25.99 1.03
CA LYS A 51 8.07 27.21 0.94
C LYS A 51 7.37 28.40 1.60
N GLU A 52 6.06 28.56 1.36
CA GLU A 52 5.27 29.65 1.92
C GLU A 52 5.13 29.55 3.45
N ARG A 53 4.97 28.34 3.98
CA ARG A 53 4.88 28.10 5.43
C ARG A 53 6.25 28.00 6.12
N GLY A 54 7.35 28.08 5.38
CA GLY A 54 8.71 28.07 5.92
C GLY A 54 9.18 26.72 6.47
N TYR A 55 8.65 25.59 5.96
CA TYR A 55 9.12 24.26 6.37
C TYR A 55 10.51 23.96 5.78
N THR A 56 11.36 23.32 6.57
CA THR A 56 12.73 22.91 6.18
C THR A 56 12.74 21.82 5.11
N SER A 57 11.75 20.93 5.09
CA SER A 57 11.62 19.83 4.12
C SER A 57 10.16 19.53 3.80
N LEU A 58 9.90 19.00 2.60
CA LEU A 58 8.57 18.52 2.17
C LEU A 58 7.95 17.51 3.15
N ARG A 59 8.78 16.72 3.84
CA ARG A 59 8.35 15.70 4.80
C ARG A 59 8.07 16.25 6.19
N HIS A 60 8.65 17.40 6.53
CA HIS A 60 8.55 18.00 7.86
C HIS A 60 7.10 18.26 8.25
N ARG A 61 6.28 18.74 7.29
CA ARG A 61 4.83 18.95 7.49
C ARG A 61 4.12 17.69 8.00
N ARG A 62 4.40 16.53 7.39
CA ARG A 62 3.80 15.24 7.77
C ARG A 62 4.37 14.69 9.05
N ASN A 63 5.65 14.92 9.31
CA ASN A 63 6.29 14.48 10.54
C ASN A 63 5.71 15.25 11.74
N LEU A 64 5.52 16.56 11.60
CA LEU A 64 4.89 17.42 12.60
C LEU A 64 3.44 17.00 12.89
N GLU A 65 2.66 16.72 11.84
CA GLU A 65 1.27 16.22 11.94
C GLU A 65 1.19 14.87 12.70
N ASN A 66 2.21 14.02 12.57
CA ASN A 66 2.31 12.73 13.26
C ASN A 66 3.08 12.80 14.59
N HIS A 67 3.39 14.00 15.10
CA HIS A 67 4.20 14.20 16.31
C HIS A 67 5.53 13.43 16.31
N CYS A 68 6.17 13.33 15.14
CA CYS A 68 7.44 12.66 14.95
C CYS A 68 8.53 13.68 14.59
N SER A 69 9.69 13.60 15.25
CA SER A 69 10.82 14.45 14.90
C SER A 69 11.47 13.98 13.58
N ASP A 70 11.96 14.92 12.77
CA ASP A 70 12.67 14.61 11.52
C ASP A 70 13.88 13.69 11.75
N ASP A 71 14.59 13.84 12.87
CA ASP A 71 15.78 13.06 13.21
C ASP A 71 15.47 11.57 13.39
N VAL A 72 14.32 11.23 13.95
CA VAL A 72 13.85 9.84 14.09
C VAL A 72 13.62 9.24 12.70
N VAL A 73 12.97 9.98 11.81
CA VAL A 73 12.71 9.52 10.44
C VAL A 73 14.00 9.37 9.64
N LEU A 74 14.94 10.30 9.77
CA LEU A 74 16.26 10.21 9.13
C LEU A 74 17.07 9.03 9.68
N SER A 75 17.05 8.82 10.99
CA SER A 75 17.71 7.69 11.64
C SER A 75 17.14 6.35 11.18
N LEU A 76 15.82 6.24 11.03
CA LEU A 76 15.17 5.06 10.48
C LEU A 76 15.58 4.81 9.02
N LEU A 77 15.58 5.84 8.18
CA LEU A 77 15.98 5.72 6.78
C LEU A 77 17.43 5.28 6.65
N ASP A 78 18.31 5.81 7.49
CA ASP A 78 19.71 5.43 7.49
C ASP A 78 19.91 4.01 8.04
N GLY A 79 19.20 3.63 9.11
CA GLY A 79 19.16 2.27 9.62
C GLY A 79 18.73 1.26 8.54
N VAL A 80 17.65 1.55 7.80
CA VAL A 80 17.18 0.69 6.70
C VAL A 80 18.17 0.65 5.54
N ARG A 81 18.82 1.77 5.21
CA ARG A 81 19.87 1.77 4.17
C ARG A 81 21.09 0.95 4.58
N ARG A 82 21.52 1.06 5.83
CA ARG A 82 22.71 0.36 6.36
C ARG A 82 22.44 -1.12 6.61
N ALA A 83 21.32 -1.49 7.23
CA ALA A 83 21.01 -2.87 7.61
C ALA A 83 20.09 -3.58 6.60
N GLY A 84 19.10 -2.88 6.04
CA GLY A 84 18.12 -3.47 5.12
C GLY A 84 18.73 -3.86 3.78
N VAL A 85 19.58 -3.01 3.18
CA VAL A 85 20.24 -3.34 1.89
C VAL A 85 21.07 -4.64 1.95
N PRO A 86 21.99 -4.84 2.91
CA PRO A 86 22.74 -6.09 3.00
C PRO A 86 21.83 -7.29 3.34
N LEU A 87 20.81 -7.11 4.17
CA LEU A 87 19.86 -8.19 4.49
C LEU A 87 19.07 -8.62 3.25
N CYS A 88 18.54 -7.68 2.47
CA CYS A 88 17.85 -7.97 1.20
C CYS A 88 18.78 -8.67 0.21
N LYS A 89 20.05 -8.24 0.09
CA LYS A 89 21.04 -8.92 -0.75
C LYS A 89 21.28 -10.37 -0.31
N ARG A 90 21.41 -10.63 1.00
CA ARG A 90 21.54 -11.98 1.55
C ARG A 90 20.30 -12.83 1.26
N TYR A 91 19.11 -12.27 1.51
CA TYR A 91 17.83 -12.93 1.21
C TYR A 91 17.72 -13.33 -0.27
N TYR A 92 17.92 -12.41 -1.20
CA TYR A 92 17.82 -12.73 -2.63
C TYR A 92 18.95 -13.66 -3.09
N THR A 93 20.13 -13.61 -2.46
CA THR A 93 21.19 -14.59 -2.73
C THR A 93 20.78 -15.98 -2.28
N LEU A 94 20.15 -16.11 -1.11
CA LEU A 94 19.61 -17.37 -0.61
C LEU A 94 18.49 -17.88 -1.51
N LYS A 95 17.50 -17.03 -1.83
CA LYS A 95 16.40 -17.37 -2.73
C LYS A 95 16.89 -17.84 -4.09
N LYS A 96 17.91 -17.17 -4.66
CA LYS A 96 18.54 -17.58 -5.92
C LYS A 96 19.20 -18.95 -5.81
N LYS A 97 19.84 -19.29 -4.69
CA LYS A 97 20.42 -20.62 -4.47
C LYS A 97 19.33 -21.69 -4.37
N ILE A 98 18.25 -21.42 -3.65
CA ILE A 98 17.13 -22.37 -3.52
C ILE A 98 16.45 -22.61 -4.87
N LEU A 99 16.09 -21.55 -5.60
CA LEU A 99 15.44 -21.68 -6.93
C LEU A 99 16.34 -22.35 -7.98
N LYS A 100 17.66 -22.25 -7.84
CA LYS A 100 18.60 -23.02 -8.67
C LYS A 100 18.52 -24.52 -8.41
N VAL A 101 18.33 -24.93 -7.16
CA VAL A 101 18.25 -26.35 -6.76
C VAL A 101 16.86 -26.90 -7.08
N THR A 102 15.79 -26.20 -6.71
CA THR A 102 14.42 -26.67 -6.88
C THR A 102 13.93 -26.61 -8.33
N GLN A 103 14.13 -25.46 -9.00
CA GLN A 103 13.51 -25.17 -10.31
C GLN A 103 14.54 -25.15 -11.46
N ASN A 104 15.81 -25.49 -11.21
CA ASN A 104 16.90 -25.50 -12.20
C ASN A 104 17.10 -24.19 -12.98
N LEU A 105 16.87 -23.03 -12.33
CA LEU A 105 17.02 -21.72 -12.98
C LEU A 105 18.49 -21.38 -13.30
N LYS A 106 18.80 -21.15 -14.59
CA LYS A 106 20.13 -20.72 -15.05
C LYS A 106 20.45 -19.26 -14.69
N LYS A 107 19.46 -18.36 -14.82
CA LYS A 107 19.59 -16.91 -14.55
C LYS A 107 18.42 -16.45 -13.67
N PHE A 108 18.73 -15.63 -12.67
CA PHE A 108 17.72 -15.01 -11.82
C PHE A 108 17.32 -13.66 -12.43
N THR A 109 16.06 -13.53 -12.82
CA THR A 109 15.49 -12.32 -13.43
C THR A 109 14.60 -11.57 -12.45
N TRP A 110 14.11 -10.39 -12.83
CA TRP A 110 13.20 -9.61 -11.98
C TRP A 110 11.91 -10.39 -11.65
N SER A 111 11.39 -11.15 -12.61
CA SER A 111 10.17 -11.96 -12.48
C SER A 111 10.29 -13.06 -11.41
N ASP A 112 11.51 -13.48 -11.09
CA ASP A 112 11.77 -14.55 -10.11
C ASP A 112 11.79 -14.05 -8.66
N ARG A 113 11.67 -12.73 -8.44
CA ARG A 113 11.58 -12.15 -7.09
C ARG A 113 10.32 -12.59 -6.36
N ASN A 114 9.22 -12.80 -7.08
CA ASN A 114 7.94 -13.22 -6.53
C ASN A 114 7.70 -14.73 -6.65
N ALA A 115 8.67 -15.49 -7.17
CA ALA A 115 8.52 -16.94 -7.31
C ALA A 115 8.29 -17.61 -5.94
N PRO A 116 7.40 -18.60 -5.85
CA PRO A 116 7.21 -19.36 -4.63
C PRO A 116 8.49 -20.15 -4.33
N ILE A 117 8.86 -20.19 -3.06
CA ILE A 117 9.99 -21.01 -2.60
C ILE A 117 9.37 -22.33 -2.15
N ASP A 118 9.67 -23.39 -2.88
CA ASP A 118 9.27 -24.75 -2.51
C ASP A 118 10.23 -25.23 -1.41
N ILE A 119 9.98 -24.74 -0.20
CA ILE A 119 10.45 -25.41 1.01
C ILE A 119 9.41 -26.50 1.24
N PRO A 120 9.79 -27.76 1.48
CA PRO A 120 8.83 -28.79 1.87
C PRO A 120 8.18 -28.32 3.18
N ALA A 121 7.07 -27.62 3.04
CA ALA A 121 6.16 -27.34 4.13
C ALA A 121 5.40 -28.65 4.35
N ASP A 122 5.24 -29.00 5.62
CA ASP A 122 4.24 -29.99 6.00
C ASP A 122 2.92 -29.61 5.32
N GLU A 123 2.22 -30.61 4.80
CA GLU A 123 0.98 -30.60 4.00
C GLU A 123 0.16 -29.30 4.13
N GLU A 124 -0.37 -28.79 3.00
CA GLU A 124 -1.29 -27.65 2.94
C GLU A 124 -2.46 -27.87 3.92
N LYS A 125 -2.29 -27.42 5.16
CA LYS A 125 -3.20 -27.71 6.25
C LYS A 125 -4.44 -26.85 6.03
N THR A 126 -5.49 -27.46 5.49
CA THR A 126 -6.81 -26.86 5.42
C THR A 126 -7.33 -26.74 6.85
N MET A 127 -7.21 -25.56 7.43
CA MET A 127 -7.83 -25.22 8.72
C MET A 127 -9.23 -24.69 8.47
N THR A 128 -10.17 -25.10 9.32
CA THR A 128 -11.50 -24.50 9.37
C THR A 128 -11.42 -23.11 10.02
N THR A 129 -12.39 -22.25 9.76
CA THR A 129 -12.43 -20.88 10.32
C THR A 129 -12.39 -20.87 11.84
N ASP A 130 -12.97 -21.88 12.48
CA ASP A 130 -13.04 -22.00 13.94
C ASP A 130 -11.67 -22.38 14.54
N GLU A 131 -10.89 -23.21 13.84
CA GLU A 131 -9.51 -23.53 14.25
C GLU A 131 -8.58 -22.31 14.12
N ILE A 132 -8.80 -21.45 13.12
CA ILE A 132 -8.03 -20.21 12.94
C ILE A 132 -8.34 -19.21 14.07
N LEU A 133 -9.61 -19.10 14.46
CA LEU A 133 -10.03 -18.25 15.58
C LEU A 133 -9.43 -18.74 16.90
N GLY A 134 -9.49 -20.05 17.17
CA GLY A 134 -8.86 -20.64 18.36
C GLY A 134 -7.35 -20.37 18.44
N LEU A 135 -6.63 -20.54 17.34
CA LEU A 135 -5.18 -20.22 17.28
C LEU A 135 -4.88 -18.73 17.48
N THR A 136 -5.80 -17.86 17.07
CA THR A 136 -5.65 -16.41 17.24
C THR A 136 -5.83 -16.02 18.71
N ASP A 137 -6.83 -16.61 19.36
CA ASP A 137 -7.09 -16.40 20.79
C ASP A 137 -5.93 -16.92 21.64
N ASP A 138 -5.38 -18.10 21.31
CA ASP A 138 -4.22 -18.68 21.99
C ASP A 138 -2.95 -17.79 21.84
N ASN A 139 -2.70 -17.25 20.65
CA ASN A 139 -1.57 -16.34 20.41
C ASN A 139 -1.74 -14.98 21.11
N ASN A 140 -2.97 -14.46 21.18
CA ASN A 140 -3.25 -13.18 21.82
C ASN A 140 -3.19 -13.28 23.35
N ASN A 141 -3.52 -14.45 23.93
CA ASN A 141 -3.47 -14.65 25.38
C ASN A 141 -2.04 -14.60 25.93
N GLY A 142 -1.03 -14.94 25.10
CA GLY A 142 0.39 -14.77 25.45
C GLY A 142 0.89 -13.32 25.49
N ASN A 143 0.15 -12.37 24.90
CA ASN A 143 0.51 -10.95 24.82
C ASN A 143 -0.27 -10.06 25.81
N SER A 144 -1.27 -10.63 26.51
CA SER A 144 -2.12 -9.94 27.48
C SER A 144 -1.73 -10.24 28.94
N ALA A 145 -0.44 -10.23 29.26
CA ALA A 145 -0.01 -10.02 30.65
C ALA A 145 -0.26 -8.55 31.01
N THR A 146 -1.54 -8.17 31.08
CA THR A 146 -1.99 -6.91 31.64
C THR A 146 -1.71 -6.98 33.14
N THR A 147 -0.55 -6.48 33.57
CA THR A 147 -0.25 -6.24 34.99
C THR A 147 -1.13 -5.10 35.50
N ASN A 148 -2.39 -5.41 35.79
CA ASN A 148 -3.22 -4.56 36.63
C ASN A 148 -2.77 -4.78 38.08
N THR A 149 -1.88 -3.90 38.55
CA THR A 149 -1.69 -3.67 39.98
C THR A 149 -2.96 -2.99 40.50
N THR A 150 -3.97 -3.80 40.83
CA THR A 150 -5.16 -3.35 41.55
C THR A 150 -4.77 -3.13 43.00
N THR A 151 -4.50 -1.87 43.37
CA THR A 151 -4.56 -1.41 44.76
C THR A 151 -6.03 -1.35 45.15
N THR A 152 -6.51 -2.39 45.82
CA THR A 152 -7.77 -2.40 46.57
C THR A 152 -7.60 -1.56 47.83
N THR A 153 -8.30 -0.43 47.90
CA THR A 153 -8.77 0.13 49.18
C THR A 153 -10.27 0.39 49.05
N THR A 154 -10.96 -0.06 50.08
CA THR A 154 -12.37 -0.45 50.16
C THR A 154 -13.27 0.70 50.65
N GLU A 155 -14.58 0.58 50.33
CA GLU A 155 -15.76 1.21 50.99
C GLU A 155 -15.99 2.73 50.80
N ALA A 156 -17.20 3.29 50.67
CA ALA A 156 -18.57 2.83 50.98
C ALA A 156 -19.66 3.76 50.36
N THR A 157 -20.77 3.14 49.91
CA THR A 157 -22.22 3.48 50.07
C THR A 157 -22.81 4.89 49.78
N THR A 158 -23.79 4.99 48.86
CA THR A 158 -25.25 5.26 49.09
C THR A 158 -25.99 5.88 47.88
N THR A 159 -27.10 5.22 47.51
CA THR A 159 -28.47 5.71 47.15
C THR A 159 -28.67 6.86 46.14
N THR A 160 -29.46 6.63 45.08
CA THR A 160 -30.84 7.18 44.85
C THR A 160 -31.25 7.08 43.36
N GLU A 161 -32.51 6.72 43.16
CA GLU A 161 -33.29 6.55 41.94
C GLU A 161 -33.30 7.74 40.96
N ALA A 162 -33.44 7.45 39.66
CA ALA A 162 -34.41 8.14 38.78
C ALA A 162 -34.50 7.46 37.39
N THR A 163 -35.65 6.86 37.13
CA THR A 163 -36.12 6.45 35.79
C THR A 163 -36.41 7.67 34.91
N ARG A 164 -35.97 7.67 33.64
CA ARG A 164 -36.65 8.40 32.56
C ARG A 164 -36.37 7.80 31.18
N THR A 165 -37.41 7.21 30.61
CA THR A 165 -37.57 6.82 29.21
C THR A 165 -37.70 8.07 28.34
N ILE A 166 -36.94 8.17 27.24
CA ILE A 166 -37.30 8.97 26.05
C ILE A 166 -36.77 8.23 24.81
N GLU A 167 -37.70 7.82 23.94
CA GLU A 167 -37.48 7.44 22.55
C GLU A 167 -37.13 8.69 21.73
N GLU A 168 -36.12 8.64 20.87
CA GLU A 168 -36.11 9.49 19.67
C GLU A 168 -35.27 8.83 18.55
N THR A 169 -35.97 8.26 17.60
CA THR A 169 -35.51 7.91 16.26
C THR A 169 -35.17 9.17 15.47
N ALA A 170 -33.94 9.27 14.96
CA ALA A 170 -33.61 10.19 13.88
C ALA A 170 -32.63 9.53 12.90
N THR A 171 -33.22 9.03 11.82
CA THR A 171 -32.58 8.63 10.56
C THR A 171 -31.83 9.84 9.98
N ILE A 172 -30.53 9.71 9.68
CA ILE A 172 -29.79 10.71 8.91
C ILE A 172 -29.63 10.19 7.48
N GLU A 173 -30.36 10.84 6.60
CA GLU A 173 -30.46 10.68 5.16
C GLU A 173 -29.15 11.10 4.47
N ALA A 174 -28.65 10.27 3.55
CA ALA A 174 -27.45 10.51 2.77
C ALA A 174 -27.71 11.58 1.70
N ALA A 175 -27.13 12.77 1.89
CA ALA A 175 -27.17 13.84 0.90
C ALA A 175 -26.28 13.48 -0.31
N THR A 176 -26.93 13.20 -1.44
CA THR A 176 -26.30 13.03 -2.75
C THR A 176 -26.23 14.41 -3.44
N PRO A 177 -25.08 14.84 -4.00
CA PRO A 177 -25.01 16.13 -4.69
C PRO A 177 -25.75 16.09 -6.05
N PRO A 178 -26.42 17.19 -6.45
CA PRO A 178 -27.26 17.24 -7.65
C PRO A 178 -26.43 17.28 -8.96
N PRO A 179 -27.00 16.77 -10.08
CA PRO A 179 -26.29 16.63 -11.35
C PRO A 179 -26.12 17.96 -12.10
N THR A 180 -24.88 18.25 -12.50
CA THR A 180 -24.53 19.39 -13.34
C THR A 180 -25.03 19.16 -14.78
N LYS A 181 -25.84 20.10 -15.28
CA LYS A 181 -26.28 20.14 -16.68
C LYS A 181 -25.08 20.37 -17.60
N ILE A 182 -24.95 19.53 -18.63
CA ILE A 182 -24.02 19.70 -19.75
C ILE A 182 -24.84 20.43 -20.82
N GLU A 183 -24.46 21.68 -21.12
CA GLU A 183 -24.95 22.41 -22.28
C GLU A 183 -24.07 22.05 -23.49
N ASP A 184 -24.77 21.70 -24.57
CA ASP A 184 -24.28 21.21 -25.85
C ASP A 184 -23.98 22.43 -26.74
N ASP A 185 -22.72 22.83 -26.83
CA ASP A 185 -22.25 23.83 -27.79
C ASP A 185 -21.30 23.13 -28.77
N THR A 186 -21.88 22.70 -29.88
CA THR A 186 -21.19 22.29 -31.10
C THR A 186 -20.57 23.53 -31.77
N ASP A 187 -19.24 23.63 -31.74
CA ASP A 187 -18.50 24.37 -32.77
C ASP A 187 -17.10 23.77 -32.93
N GLU A 188 -16.95 23.00 -34.02
CA GLU A 188 -15.75 22.28 -34.40
C GLU A 188 -14.91 23.18 -35.34
N PRO A 189 -13.67 23.59 -35.00
CA PRO A 189 -12.80 24.25 -35.97
C PRO A 189 -12.00 23.22 -36.79
N SER A 190 -12.27 23.19 -38.09
CA SER A 190 -11.55 22.41 -39.12
C SER A 190 -10.02 22.58 -39.08
N PRO A 191 -9.24 21.52 -39.39
CA PRO A 191 -7.78 21.60 -39.39
C PRO A 191 -7.23 22.35 -40.62
N PRO A 192 -6.15 23.14 -40.49
CA PRO A 192 -5.52 23.80 -41.62
C PRO A 192 -4.67 22.82 -42.45
N SER A 193 -4.92 22.83 -43.77
CA SER A 193 -4.14 22.14 -44.79
C SER A 193 -2.70 22.64 -44.83
N THR A 194 -1.72 21.79 -44.56
CA THR A 194 -0.31 22.06 -44.84
C THR A 194 0.02 21.67 -46.27
N THR A 195 0.16 22.67 -47.13
CA THR A 195 0.73 22.55 -48.48
C THR A 195 2.24 22.32 -48.39
N THR A 196 2.70 21.24 -48.99
CA THR A 196 4.10 20.97 -49.32
C THR A 196 4.59 22.03 -50.32
N THR A 197 5.60 22.80 -49.95
CA THR A 197 6.37 23.60 -50.90
C THR A 197 7.80 23.08 -50.89
N GLU A 198 8.16 22.35 -51.96
CA GLU A 198 9.53 22.12 -52.37
C GLU A 198 10.18 23.46 -52.76
N ALA A 199 11.39 23.69 -52.27
CA ALA A 199 12.31 24.66 -52.85
C ALA A 199 13.74 24.15 -52.65
N THR A 200 14.34 23.78 -53.79
CA THR A 200 15.76 23.90 -54.21
C THR A 200 16.87 23.83 -53.18
#